data_AF-K1U3C4-F1
#
_entry.id   AF-K1U3C4-F1
#
_cell.length_a   1.000
_cell.length_b   1.000
_cell.length_c   1.000
_cell.angle_alpha   90.00
_cell.angle_beta   90.00
_cell.angle_gamma   90.00
#
_symmetry.space_group_name_H-M   'P 1'
#
loop_
_entity.id
_entity.type
_entity.pdbx_description
1 polymer ?
#
loop_
_entity_poly.entity_id
_entity_poly.type
_entity_poly.pdbx_seq_one_letter_code
_entity_poly.pdbx_strand_id
1 'polypeptide(L)'
;RVDANAEEKQGEENSTETATEQQKGANSEFDGEEYDARLEMPGWDRPGFDDSGWMQAREVGAPAGRLLAQANPNIRPCGICRPTAIRELRPGVHILDMGENMVGWLAMRRCGEPGDTIRLRFAETLNPDGTLYTANLRSARAADCYIPDGRSDGWWEPTFTYHGFRYVEISGYPGTPRTRI
;
A
#
# COMPACT_ATOMS: atom_id res chain seq x y z
N ARG A 1 7.89 15.24 -51.00
CA ARG A 1 7.65 13.83 -50.65
C ARG A 1 7.63 13.83 -49.13
N VAL A 2 6.43 13.78 -48.55
CA VAL A 2 6.21 13.91 -47.11
C VAL A 2 6.39 12.53 -46.50
N ASP A 3 7.39 12.38 -45.63
CA ASP A 3 7.57 11.20 -44.81
C ASP A 3 6.52 11.27 -43.69
N ALA A 4 5.55 10.36 -43.75
CA ALA A 4 4.58 10.17 -42.68
C ALA A 4 5.28 9.40 -41.55
N ASN A 5 5.56 10.08 -40.45
CA ASN A 5 5.85 9.42 -39.18
C ASN A 5 4.61 8.61 -38.79
N ALA A 6 4.77 7.28 -38.71
CA ALA A 6 3.76 6.42 -38.14
C ALA A 6 3.66 6.71 -36.63
N GLU A 7 2.48 7.14 -36.18
CA GLU A 7 2.13 7.14 -34.76
C GLU A 7 1.86 5.69 -34.34
N GLU A 8 2.73 5.15 -33.48
CA GLU A 8 2.48 3.87 -32.82
C GLU A 8 1.49 4.10 -31.69
N LYS A 9 0.27 3.54 -31.83
CA LYS A 9 -0.75 3.55 -30.78
C LYS A 9 -0.75 2.17 -30.12
N GLN A 10 -0.30 2.11 -28.87
CA GLN A 10 -0.51 0.95 -28.01
C GLN A 10 -1.90 1.07 -27.38
N GLY A 11 -2.80 0.15 -27.75
CA GLY A 11 -4.08 -0.07 -27.07
C GLY A 11 -4.02 -1.35 -26.24
N GLU A 12 -4.86 -1.46 -25.21
CA GLU A 12 -5.08 -2.72 -24.49
C GLU A 12 -5.80 -3.71 -25.43
N GLU A 13 -5.03 -4.49 -26.19
CA GLU A 13 -5.51 -5.63 -26.97
C GLU A 13 -5.07 -6.93 -26.28
N ASN A 14 -5.56 -8.09 -26.76
CA ASN A 14 -5.29 -9.46 -26.27
C ASN A 14 -3.79 -9.87 -26.21
N SER A 15 -2.86 -8.94 -26.45
CA SER A 15 -1.42 -9.09 -26.28
C SER A 15 -0.94 -8.66 -24.89
N THR A 16 -1.83 -8.18 -24.02
CA THR A 16 -1.48 -7.84 -22.64
C THR A 16 -1.56 -9.10 -21.77
N GLU A 17 -0.50 -9.37 -21.01
CA GLU A 17 -0.47 -10.49 -20.07
C GLU A 17 -0.78 -10.01 -18.66
N THR A 18 -1.39 -10.87 -17.85
CA THR A 18 -1.87 -10.53 -16.51
C THR A 18 -1.30 -11.48 -15.46
N ALA A 19 -0.77 -10.89 -14.39
CA ALA A 19 -0.33 -11.57 -13.18
C ALA A 19 -1.27 -11.27 -12.00
N THR A 20 -2.58 -11.18 -12.26
CA THR A 20 -3.59 -10.62 -11.34
C THR A 20 -3.68 -11.35 -9.99
N GLU A 21 -3.18 -12.58 -9.92
CA GLU A 21 -3.16 -13.40 -8.70
C GLU A 21 -1.79 -13.43 -8.00
N GLN A 22 -0.73 -12.91 -8.64
CA GLN A 22 0.64 -13.17 -8.22
C GLN A 22 1.35 -11.99 -7.58
N GLN A 23 0.82 -10.75 -7.59
CA GLN A 23 1.60 -9.59 -7.11
C GLN A 23 1.12 -8.89 -5.85
N LYS A 24 -0.12 -9.10 -5.37
CA LYS A 24 -0.60 -8.41 -4.17
C LYS A 24 -1.57 -9.30 -3.40
N GLY A 25 -1.45 -9.30 -2.07
CA GLY A 25 -2.48 -9.87 -1.19
C GLY A 25 -3.79 -9.06 -1.28
N ALA A 26 -4.72 -9.34 -0.37
CA ALA A 26 -6.02 -8.68 -0.38
C ALA A 26 -5.90 -7.16 -0.15
N ASN A 27 -6.65 -6.34 -0.89
CA ASN A 27 -6.75 -4.90 -0.67
C ASN A 27 -8.21 -4.42 -0.66
N SER A 28 -8.49 -3.40 0.14
CA SER A 28 -9.80 -2.77 0.30
C SER A 28 -9.60 -1.34 0.78
N GLU A 29 -10.31 -0.38 0.18
CA GLU A 29 -10.26 1.03 0.60
C GLU A 29 -10.60 1.18 2.08
N PHE A 30 -11.48 0.33 2.63
CA PHE A 30 -11.96 0.40 4.01
C PHE A 30 -11.19 -0.51 4.98
N ASP A 31 -10.75 -1.68 4.52
CA ASP A 31 -10.14 -2.66 5.42
C ASP A 31 -8.63 -2.56 5.49
N GLY A 32 -7.99 -1.97 4.48
CA GLY A 32 -6.54 -1.81 4.36
C GLY A 32 -5.93 -2.67 3.25
N GLU A 33 -4.60 -2.81 3.28
CA GLU A 33 -3.83 -3.57 2.30
C GLU A 33 -3.00 -4.68 2.95
N GLU A 34 -3.08 -5.90 2.42
CA GLU A 34 -2.16 -6.99 2.70
C GLU A 34 -1.16 -7.12 1.56
N TYR A 35 0.11 -6.90 1.89
CA TYR A 35 1.22 -6.89 0.96
C TYR A 35 2.21 -8.00 1.31
N ASP A 36 2.40 -8.95 0.40
CA ASP A 36 3.43 -9.98 0.52
C ASP A 36 4.60 -9.67 -0.41
N ALA A 37 5.68 -9.16 0.16
CA ALA A 37 6.88 -8.79 -0.58
C ALA A 37 7.55 -9.99 -1.26
N ARG A 38 7.29 -11.22 -0.80
CA ARG A 38 7.86 -12.45 -1.36
C ARG A 38 7.28 -12.77 -2.74
N LEU A 39 6.14 -12.16 -3.07
CA LEU A 39 5.44 -12.31 -4.34
C LEU A 39 5.84 -11.25 -5.37
N GLU A 40 6.72 -10.32 -5.01
CA GLU A 40 7.23 -9.35 -5.97
C GLU A 40 7.98 -10.03 -7.11
N MET A 41 7.79 -9.52 -8.33
CA MET A 41 8.50 -9.97 -9.53
C MET A 41 9.38 -8.82 -10.05
N PRO A 42 10.63 -8.67 -9.59
CA PRO A 42 11.48 -7.56 -9.99
C PRO A 42 11.67 -7.50 -11.51
N GLY A 43 11.45 -6.32 -12.10
CA GLY A 43 11.66 -6.09 -13.52
C GLY A 43 10.48 -6.47 -14.42
N TRP A 44 9.33 -6.88 -13.87
CA TRP A 44 8.13 -7.20 -14.66
C TRP A 44 7.65 -6.04 -15.55
N ASP A 45 7.93 -4.81 -15.14
CA ASP A 45 7.60 -3.57 -15.85
C ASP A 45 8.69 -3.13 -16.85
N ARG A 46 9.68 -3.98 -17.12
CA ARG A 46 10.83 -3.69 -17.98
C ARG A 46 10.85 -4.60 -19.22
N PRO A 47 11.31 -4.11 -20.38
CA PRO A 47 11.55 -4.96 -21.53
C PRO A 47 12.52 -6.10 -21.20
N GLY A 48 12.22 -7.31 -21.70
CA GLY A 48 13.08 -8.49 -21.52
C GLY A 48 12.81 -9.28 -20.25
N PHE A 49 11.74 -8.99 -19.52
CA PHE A 49 11.21 -9.89 -18.49
C PHE A 49 10.67 -11.18 -19.13
N ASP A 50 10.85 -12.32 -18.45
CA ASP A 50 10.27 -13.61 -18.87
C ASP A 50 8.85 -13.72 -18.33
N ASP A 51 7.89 -13.38 -19.18
CA ASP A 51 6.45 -13.39 -18.91
C ASP A 51 5.78 -14.70 -19.37
N SER A 52 6.54 -15.69 -19.84
CA SER A 52 5.99 -16.95 -20.39
C SER A 52 5.08 -17.75 -19.44
N GLY A 53 5.16 -17.49 -18.13
CA GLY A 53 4.29 -18.08 -17.11
C GLY A 53 3.00 -17.31 -16.82
N TRP A 54 2.77 -16.16 -17.47
CA TRP A 54 1.62 -15.29 -17.21
C TRP A 54 0.37 -15.79 -17.94
N MET A 55 -0.78 -15.44 -17.39
CA MET A 55 -2.05 -15.70 -18.06
C MET A 55 -2.35 -14.59 -19.05
N GLN A 56 -2.79 -14.98 -20.24
CA GLN A 56 -3.30 -14.04 -21.24
C GLN A 56 -4.49 -13.26 -20.67
N ALA A 57 -4.47 -11.93 -20.85
CA ALA A 57 -5.62 -11.11 -20.48
C ALA A 57 -6.88 -11.58 -21.22
N ARG A 58 -8.02 -11.39 -20.58
CA ARG A 58 -9.32 -11.63 -21.20
C ARG A 58 -10.01 -10.30 -21.43
N GLU A 59 -10.56 -10.14 -22.63
CA GLU A 59 -11.46 -9.04 -22.91
C GLU A 59 -12.67 -9.10 -21.97
N VAL A 60 -12.95 -7.98 -21.31
CA VAL A 60 -14.12 -7.81 -20.46
C VAL A 60 -15.05 -6.79 -21.09
N GLY A 61 -16.36 -6.95 -20.87
CA GLY A 61 -17.34 -6.00 -21.35
C GLY A 61 -17.05 -4.61 -20.78
N ALA A 62 -17.06 -3.60 -21.64
CA ALA A 62 -16.83 -2.22 -21.23
C ALA A 62 -17.85 -1.78 -20.16
N PRO A 63 -17.42 -1.02 -19.14
CA PRO A 63 -18.35 -0.49 -18.14
C PRO A 63 -19.36 0.45 -18.80
N ALA A 64 -20.57 0.51 -18.25
CA ALA A 64 -21.59 1.44 -18.73
C ALA A 64 -21.14 2.89 -18.51
N GLY A 65 -21.28 3.74 -19.53
CA GLY A 65 -20.98 5.17 -19.44
C GLY A 65 -20.16 5.70 -20.61
N ARG A 66 -19.83 7.00 -20.55
CA ARG A 66 -18.93 7.65 -21.50
C ARG A 66 -17.62 7.97 -20.79
N LEU A 67 -16.50 7.55 -21.36
CA LEU A 67 -15.18 7.96 -20.90
C LEU A 67 -15.05 9.47 -21.05
N LEU A 68 -14.77 10.14 -19.94
CA LEU A 68 -14.56 11.59 -19.86
C LEU A 68 -13.23 11.83 -19.17
N ALA A 69 -12.52 12.87 -19.60
CA ALA A 69 -11.33 13.33 -18.89
C ALA A 69 -11.71 13.79 -17.48
N GLN A 70 -10.89 13.44 -16.50
CA GLN A 70 -11.06 13.89 -15.13
C GLN A 70 -10.86 15.41 -15.05
N ALA A 71 -11.85 16.13 -14.51
CA ALA A 71 -11.84 17.60 -14.46
C ALA A 71 -11.18 18.16 -13.18
N ASN A 72 -11.13 17.38 -12.10
CA ASN A 72 -10.53 17.76 -10.83
C ASN A 72 -9.06 17.31 -10.74
N PRO A 73 -8.22 18.01 -9.95
CA PRO A 73 -6.85 17.59 -9.71
C PRO A 73 -6.78 16.15 -9.19
N ASN A 74 -5.75 15.43 -9.61
CA ASN A 74 -5.48 14.08 -9.11
C ASN A 74 -5.14 14.13 -7.62
N ILE A 75 -5.55 13.10 -6.90
CA ILE A 75 -5.08 12.85 -5.54
C ILE A 75 -3.57 12.59 -5.59
N ARG A 76 -2.81 13.29 -4.74
CA ARG A 76 -1.35 13.17 -4.64
C ARG A 76 -0.94 13.35 -3.17
N PRO A 77 0.15 12.72 -2.72
CA PRO A 77 0.74 13.03 -1.41
C PRO A 77 1.06 14.53 -1.30
N CYS A 78 0.47 15.20 -0.32
CA CYS A 78 0.66 16.64 -0.10
C CYS A 78 1.89 16.98 0.76
N GLY A 79 2.46 15.99 1.45
CA GLY A 79 3.60 16.17 2.33
C GLY A 79 3.91 14.91 3.13
N ILE A 80 5.03 14.93 3.87
CA ILE A 80 5.43 13.86 4.77
C ILE A 80 5.26 14.36 6.20
N CYS A 81 4.46 13.64 6.99
CA CYS A 81 4.30 13.89 8.42
C CYS A 81 5.06 12.81 9.21
N ARG A 82 5.80 13.24 10.24
CA ARG A 82 6.54 12.33 11.12
C ARG A 82 5.78 12.17 12.44
N PRO A 83 5.76 10.96 13.04
CA PRO A 83 5.28 10.78 14.40
C PRO A 83 5.98 11.74 15.37
N THR A 84 5.22 12.41 16.22
CA THR A 84 5.75 13.27 17.29
C THR A 84 6.18 12.45 18.51
N ALA A 85 5.61 11.25 18.69
CA ALA A 85 5.98 10.34 19.76
C ALA A 85 5.82 8.88 19.34
N ILE A 86 6.66 8.01 19.89
CA ILE A 86 6.55 6.55 19.78
C ILE A 86 6.61 5.99 21.20
N ARG A 87 5.60 5.22 21.60
CA ARG A 87 5.52 4.57 22.91
C ARG A 87 5.32 3.08 22.76
N GLU A 88 6.09 2.29 23.50
CA GLU A 88 5.81 0.87 23.64
C GLU A 88 4.66 0.66 24.63
N LEU A 89 3.62 -0.05 24.19
CA LEU A 89 2.45 -0.36 25.02
C LEU A 89 2.66 -1.68 25.77
N ARG A 90 3.23 -2.66 25.08
CA ARG A 90 3.65 -3.98 25.58
C ARG A 90 4.74 -4.51 24.66
N PRO A 91 5.51 -5.55 25.07
CA PRO A 91 6.61 -6.06 24.28
C PRO A 91 6.24 -6.30 22.81
N GLY A 92 6.89 -5.58 21.90
CA GLY A 92 6.69 -5.70 20.45
C GLY A 92 5.42 -5.05 19.88
N VAL A 93 4.71 -4.24 20.68
CA VAL A 93 3.56 -3.43 20.24
C VAL A 93 3.80 -1.97 20.61
N HIS A 94 3.84 -1.11 19.60
CA HIS A 94 4.09 0.32 19.77
C HIS A 94 2.93 1.15 19.24
N ILE A 95 2.72 2.31 19.86
CA ILE A 95 1.78 3.34 19.41
C ILE A 95 2.59 4.54 18.95
N LEU A 96 2.36 4.95 17.70
CA LEU A 96 2.87 6.17 17.10
C LEU A 96 1.78 7.23 17.23
N ASP A 97 2.11 8.40 17.79
CA ASP A 97 1.26 9.59 17.78
C ASP A 97 1.75 10.54 16.69
N MET A 98 0.90 10.87 15.72
CA MET A 98 1.20 11.81 14.63
C MET A 98 1.06 13.28 15.06
N GLY A 99 0.56 13.53 16.27
CA GLY A 99 0.35 14.87 16.85
C GLY A 99 -0.99 15.49 16.46
N GLU A 100 -1.42 15.28 15.21
CA GLU A 100 -2.68 15.77 14.66
C GLU A 100 -3.41 14.67 13.88
N ASN A 101 -4.75 14.78 13.78
CA ASN A 101 -5.54 13.88 12.95
C ASN A 101 -5.31 14.22 11.47
N MET A 102 -4.99 13.23 10.66
CA MET A 102 -4.66 13.38 9.24
C MET A 102 -5.25 12.27 8.39
N VAL A 103 -5.17 12.43 7.07
CA VAL A 103 -5.60 11.44 6.10
C VAL A 103 -4.41 11.03 5.24
N GLY A 104 -4.16 9.73 5.12
CA GLY A 104 -3.05 9.19 4.35
C GLY A 104 -2.72 7.76 4.75
N TRP A 105 -1.45 7.40 4.74
CA TRP A 105 -0.95 6.09 5.14
C TRP A 105 0.40 6.21 5.84
N LEU A 106 0.84 5.12 6.48
CA LEU A 106 2.18 5.04 7.03
C LEU A 106 3.12 4.43 5.98
N ALA A 107 4.24 5.12 5.71
CA ALA A 107 5.37 4.54 4.98
C ALA A 107 6.44 4.06 5.98
N MET A 108 7.00 2.89 5.75
CA MET A 108 8.10 2.35 6.57
C MET A 108 9.21 1.77 5.72
N ARG A 109 10.42 1.70 6.28
CA ARG A 109 11.52 0.99 5.62
C ARG A 109 11.22 -0.51 5.60
N ARG A 110 11.57 -1.16 4.50
CA ARG A 110 11.53 -2.62 4.42
C ARG A 110 12.45 -3.21 5.48
N CYS A 111 11.91 -4.14 6.24
CA CYS A 111 12.59 -4.80 7.34
C CYS A 111 11.87 -6.10 7.70
N GLY A 112 12.55 -6.97 8.45
CA GLY A 112 12.03 -8.26 8.90
C GLY A 112 12.52 -9.40 8.02
N GLU A 113 12.36 -10.61 8.53
CA GLU A 113 12.76 -11.84 7.86
C GLU A 113 11.59 -12.41 7.02
N PRO A 114 11.88 -13.27 6.02
CA PRO A 114 10.84 -13.93 5.25
C PRO A 114 9.84 -14.69 6.14
N GLY A 115 8.56 -14.35 6.04
CA GLY A 115 7.48 -14.97 6.82
C GLY A 115 7.13 -14.25 8.13
N ASP A 116 7.87 -13.20 8.51
CA ASP A 116 7.41 -12.27 9.53
C ASP A 116 6.11 -11.57 9.08
N THR A 117 5.42 -10.94 10.02
CA THR A 117 4.23 -10.15 9.70
C THR A 117 4.21 -8.88 10.51
N ILE A 118 4.36 -7.75 9.83
CA ILE A 118 4.24 -6.41 10.41
C ILE A 118 2.81 -5.94 10.19
N ARG A 119 2.10 -5.61 11.28
CA ARG A 119 0.71 -5.12 11.21
C ARG A 119 0.63 -3.70 11.69
N LEU A 120 -0.08 -2.89 10.91
CA LEU A 120 -0.39 -1.50 11.19
C LEU A 120 -1.89 -1.36 11.39
N ARG A 121 -2.32 -0.74 12.48
CA ARG A 121 -3.73 -0.42 12.73
C ARG A 121 -3.87 1.07 13.01
N PHE A 122 -4.94 1.65 12.50
CA PHE A 122 -5.14 3.09 12.51
C PHE A 122 -6.32 3.49 13.38
N ALA A 123 -6.19 4.57 14.15
CA ALA A 123 -7.30 5.15 14.90
C ALA A 123 -7.15 6.67 15.08
N GLU A 124 -8.28 7.34 15.28
CA GLU A 124 -8.32 8.77 15.59
C GLU A 124 -8.09 9.06 17.09
N THR A 125 -8.42 8.11 17.96
CA THR A 125 -8.36 8.26 19.41
C THR A 125 -7.80 7.02 20.11
N LEU A 126 -7.36 7.21 21.36
CA LEU A 126 -6.90 6.14 22.24
C LEU A 126 -7.92 5.90 23.36
N ASN A 127 -7.97 4.67 23.85
CA ASN A 127 -8.60 4.31 25.11
C ASN A 127 -7.84 4.89 26.31
N PRO A 128 -8.44 4.96 27.50
CA PRO A 128 -7.76 5.39 28.72
C PRO A 128 -6.51 4.58 29.08
N ASP A 129 -6.44 3.31 28.66
CA ASP A 129 -5.29 2.42 28.85
C ASP A 129 -4.17 2.63 27.80
N GLY A 130 -4.39 3.51 26.82
CA GLY A 130 -3.45 3.82 25.75
C GLY A 130 -3.53 2.89 24.53
N THR A 131 -4.43 1.90 24.51
CA THR A 131 -4.72 1.09 23.31
C THR A 131 -5.53 1.90 22.27
N LEU A 132 -5.54 1.46 21.02
CA LEU A 132 -6.37 2.11 20.00
C LEU A 132 -7.86 1.97 20.32
N TYR A 133 -8.60 3.09 20.25
CA TYR A 133 -10.05 3.05 20.25
C TYR A 133 -10.55 2.82 18.83
N THR A 134 -10.95 1.60 18.52
CA THR A 134 -11.43 1.21 17.17
C THR A 134 -12.94 1.00 17.09
N ALA A 135 -13.68 1.22 18.18
CA ALA A 135 -15.13 0.95 18.22
C ALA A 135 -15.95 1.89 17.32
N ASN A 136 -15.43 3.08 17.01
CA ASN A 136 -16.04 4.03 16.07
C ASN A 136 -15.81 3.66 14.59
N LEU A 137 -14.87 2.76 14.28
CA LEU A 137 -14.54 2.37 12.90
C LEU A 137 -15.59 1.44 12.26
N ARG A 138 -16.68 1.10 12.98
CA ARG A 138 -17.77 0.21 12.53
C ARG A 138 -17.21 -1.13 12.02
N SER A 139 -17.35 -1.43 10.72
CA SER A 139 -16.87 -2.65 10.08
C SER A 139 -15.50 -2.50 9.41
N ALA A 140 -14.97 -1.28 9.30
CA ALA A 140 -13.68 -1.04 8.66
C ALA A 140 -12.56 -1.59 9.55
N ARG A 141 -11.78 -2.53 9.02
CA ARG A 141 -10.62 -3.07 9.75
C ARG A 141 -9.52 -2.01 9.93
N ALA A 142 -9.40 -1.07 8.98
CA ALA A 142 -8.38 -0.02 8.94
C ALA A 142 -7.00 -0.56 9.37
N ALA A 143 -6.57 -1.62 8.69
CA ALA A 143 -5.38 -2.35 9.05
C ALA A 143 -4.58 -2.78 7.83
N ASP A 144 -3.32 -2.39 7.80
CA ASP A 144 -2.38 -2.81 6.76
C ASP A 144 -1.46 -3.90 7.30
N CYS A 145 -1.09 -4.83 6.43
CA CYS A 145 -0.28 -6.00 6.75
C CYS A 145 0.85 -6.13 5.74
N TYR A 146 2.09 -6.14 6.22
CA TYR A 146 3.27 -6.32 5.40
C TYR A 146 3.99 -7.60 5.78
N ILE A 147 4.20 -8.49 4.81
CA ILE A 147 4.97 -9.74 4.95
C ILE A 147 6.32 -9.51 4.25
N PRO A 148 7.44 -9.47 5.00
CA PRO A 148 8.75 -9.21 4.42
C PRO A 148 9.26 -10.40 3.59
N ASP A 149 10.24 -10.10 2.74
CA ASP A 149 11.00 -11.04 1.92
C ASP A 149 12.49 -11.10 2.30
N GLY A 150 12.87 -10.50 3.44
CA GLY A 150 14.25 -10.40 3.91
C GLY A 150 15.06 -9.25 3.30
N ARG A 151 14.50 -8.50 2.33
CA ARG A 151 15.15 -7.29 1.80
C ARG A 151 14.95 -6.10 2.75
N SER A 152 15.97 -5.24 2.84
CA SER A 152 15.97 -4.05 3.72
C SER A 152 16.25 -2.74 2.99
N ASP A 153 16.37 -2.81 1.67
CA ASP A 153 16.45 -1.66 0.78
C ASP A 153 15.06 -1.05 0.55
N GLY A 154 15.03 0.27 0.35
CA GLY A 154 13.78 0.97 0.02
C GLY A 154 12.77 1.09 1.15
N TRP A 155 11.54 1.37 0.72
CA TRP A 155 10.38 1.66 1.56
C TRP A 155 9.20 0.81 1.07
N TRP A 156 8.32 0.49 2.00
CA TRP A 156 7.00 -0.01 1.69
C TRP A 156 5.96 1.03 2.11
N GLU A 157 4.98 1.23 1.25
CA GLU A 157 3.79 2.02 1.47
C GLU A 157 2.59 1.34 0.77
N PRO A 158 1.38 1.39 1.34
CA PRO A 158 0.20 0.85 0.69
C PRO A 158 -0.14 1.65 -0.57
N THR A 159 -0.72 0.98 -1.58
CA THR A 159 -1.05 1.62 -2.87
C THR A 159 -2.54 1.94 -3.01
N PHE A 160 -3.42 1.09 -2.46
CA PHE A 160 -4.85 1.12 -2.76
C PHE A 160 -5.74 1.43 -1.53
N THR A 161 -5.17 1.97 -0.46
CA THR A 161 -5.91 2.35 0.75
C THR A 161 -5.35 3.64 1.35
N TYR A 162 -6.18 4.34 2.12
CA TYR A 162 -5.80 5.46 2.96
C TYR A 162 -6.71 5.49 4.18
N HIS A 163 -6.19 5.99 5.30
CA HIS A 163 -6.85 5.99 6.59
C HIS A 163 -6.93 7.42 7.14
N GLY A 164 -8.01 7.73 7.86
CA GLY A 164 -8.09 8.89 8.74
C GLY A 164 -7.58 8.51 10.12
N PHE A 165 -6.47 9.11 10.58
CA PHE A 165 -5.85 8.72 11.83
C PHE A 165 -4.98 9.81 12.46
N ARG A 166 -4.84 9.71 13.78
CA ARG A 166 -3.78 10.35 14.55
C ARG A 166 -2.82 9.32 15.15
N TYR A 167 -3.32 8.13 15.48
CA TYR A 167 -2.57 7.09 16.15
C TYR A 167 -2.40 5.88 15.24
N VAL A 168 -1.20 5.31 15.25
CA VAL A 168 -0.90 4.06 14.56
C VAL A 168 -0.36 3.04 15.55
N GLU A 169 -1.00 1.89 15.67
CA GLU A 169 -0.44 0.73 16.37
C GLU A 169 0.39 -0.07 15.38
N ILE A 170 1.65 -0.32 15.73
CA ILE A 170 2.55 -1.20 14.99
C ILE A 170 2.89 -2.40 15.85
N SER A 171 2.77 -3.59 15.25
CA SER A 171 3.11 -4.86 15.89
C SER A 171 3.87 -5.77 14.93
N GLY A 172 4.72 -6.65 15.48
CA GLY A 172 5.58 -7.53 14.68
C GLY A 172 6.76 -6.83 14.01
N TYR A 173 6.97 -5.54 14.28
CA TYR A 173 8.13 -4.81 13.77
C TYR A 173 9.43 -5.29 14.42
N PRO A 174 10.51 -5.54 13.66
CA PRO A 174 11.78 -6.00 14.22
C PRO A 174 12.46 -4.88 15.02
N GLY A 175 12.53 -5.08 16.34
CA GLY A 175 13.11 -4.11 17.28
C GLY A 175 12.19 -2.92 17.55
N THR A 176 12.78 -1.77 17.91
CA THR A 176 12.01 -0.56 18.23
C THR A 176 11.89 0.36 17.01
N PRO A 177 10.67 0.74 16.60
CA PRO A 177 10.46 1.73 15.54
C PRO A 177 11.12 3.08 15.88
N ARG A 178 11.72 3.72 14.88
CA ARG A 178 12.36 5.04 15.03
C ARG A 178 12.02 5.93 13.84
N THR A 179 11.76 7.20 14.11
CA THR A 179 11.67 8.24 13.08
C THR A 179 13.08 8.68 12.66
N ARG A 180 13.32 8.87 11.35
CA ARG A 180 14.52 9.62 10.93
C ARG A 180 14.35 11.09 11.30
N ILE A 181 15.32 11.62 12.05
CA ILE A 181 15.54 13.05 12.31
C ILE A 181 15.79 13.74 10.97
#